data_AF-A0A382QAX3-F1
#
_entry.id   AF-A0A382QAX3-F1
#
_cell.length_a   1.000
_cell.length_b   1.000
_cell.length_c   1.000
_cell.angle_alpha   90.00
_cell.angle_beta   90.00
_cell.angle_gamma   90.00
#
_symmetry.space_group_name_H-M   'P 1'
#
loop_
_entity.id
_entity.type
_entity.pdbx_description
1 polymer ?
#
loop_
_entity_poly.entity_id
_entity_poly.type
_entity_poly.pdbx_seq_one_letter_code
_entity_poly.pdbx_strand_id
1 'polypeptide(L)'
;MLGLLGGNDYEITADPEDADVVIVNTCGFIEPAKEESIETILEASRLKERGRCKAVVVTGCLSTRYEKELKQEMSGDADLILTLREERDIVRHVDQLLGRTR
;
A
#
# COMPACT_ATOMS: atom_id res chain seq x y z
N MET A 1 -11.38 2.05 -3.73
CA MET A 1 -10.37 2.31 -2.69
C MET A 1 -10.47 3.72 -2.11
N LEU A 2 -10.07 4.79 -2.82
CA LEU A 2 -10.05 6.16 -2.25
C LEU A 2 -11.41 6.64 -1.71
N GLY A 3 -12.50 6.40 -2.44
CA GLY A 3 -13.84 6.75 -1.95
C GLY A 3 -14.28 5.99 -0.69
N LEU A 4 -13.75 4.78 -0.46
CA LEU A 4 -14.02 4.03 0.78
C LEU A 4 -13.29 4.68 1.95
N LEU A 5 -12.00 5.01 1.77
CA LEU A 5 -11.18 5.66 2.80
C LEU A 5 -11.73 7.05 3.15
N GLY A 6 -12.01 7.89 2.14
CA GLY A 6 -12.58 9.22 2.36
C GLY A 6 -13.96 9.21 3.04
N GLY A 7 -14.73 8.12 2.90
CA GLY A 7 -16.00 7.93 3.60
C GLY A 7 -15.88 7.36 5.02
N ASN A 8 -14.66 7.02 5.48
CA ASN A 8 -14.39 6.40 6.78
C ASN A 8 -13.31 7.17 7.55
N ASP A 9 -13.48 8.48 7.71
CA ASP A 9 -12.61 9.39 8.51
C ASP A 9 -11.11 9.26 8.23
N TYR A 10 -10.77 9.06 6.96
CA TYR A 10 -9.42 9.26 6.43
C TYR A 10 -9.42 10.50 5.55
N GLU A 11 -8.38 11.32 5.71
CA GLU A 11 -8.09 12.41 4.80
C GLU A 11 -7.16 11.92 3.70
N ILE A 12 -7.43 12.33 2.45
CA ILE A 12 -6.61 11.97 1.31
C ILE A 12 -5.71 13.16 0.99
N THR A 13 -4.40 12.95 1.08
CA THR A 13 -3.38 13.92 0.64
C THR A 13 -2.78 13.49 -0.70
N ALA A 14 -2.35 14.48 -1.48
CA ALA A 14 -1.58 14.27 -2.70
C ALA A 14 -0.06 14.19 -2.43
N ASP A 15 0.39 14.61 -1.24
CA ASP A 15 1.79 14.56 -0.82
C ASP A 15 2.02 13.32 0.08
N PRO A 16 2.80 12.32 -0.38
CA PRO A 16 3.14 11.16 0.43
C PRO A 16 3.88 11.50 1.72
N GLU A 17 4.57 12.64 1.79
CA GLU A 17 5.30 13.05 2.99
C GLU A 17 4.40 13.52 4.13
N ASP A 18 3.14 13.84 3.84
CA ASP A 18 2.12 14.22 4.83
C ASP A 18 1.19 13.05 5.20
N ALA A 19 1.41 11.87 4.62
CA ALA A 19 0.53 10.71 4.80
C ALA A 19 0.96 9.83 5.98
N ASP A 20 0.01 9.51 6.87
CA ASP A 20 0.21 8.47 7.89
C ASP A 20 0.42 7.08 7.26
N VAL A 21 -0.28 6.80 6.17
CA VAL A 21 -0.22 5.52 5.45
C VAL A 21 -0.11 5.79 3.95
N VAL A 22 0.88 5.19 3.32
CA VAL A 22 1.04 5.24 1.86
C VAL A 22 0.50 3.96 1.25
N ILE A 23 -0.40 4.07 0.28
CA ILE A 23 -0.95 2.92 -0.46
C ILE A 23 -0.42 2.94 -1.89
N VAL A 24 0.36 1.94 -2.26
CA VAL A 24 0.89 1.78 -3.62
C VAL A 24 -0.02 0.82 -4.40
N ASN A 25 -0.72 1.35 -5.40
CA ASN A 25 -1.53 0.55 -6.32
C ASN A 25 -0.70 0.15 -7.53
N THR A 26 -0.40 -1.15 -7.63
CA THR A 26 0.57 -1.72 -8.55
C THR A 26 -0.08 -2.29 -9.81
N CYS A 27 0.65 -2.20 -10.93
CA CYS A 27 0.25 -2.81 -12.20
C CYS A 27 1.10 -4.06 -12.46
N GLY A 28 0.45 -5.16 -12.86
CA GLY A 28 1.10 -6.46 -13.12
C GLY A 28 1.10 -6.89 -14.60
N PHE A 29 0.77 -5.97 -15.52
CA PHE A 29 0.46 -6.32 -16.90
C PHE A 29 1.67 -6.28 -17.84
N ILE A 30 2.36 -5.13 -17.95
CA ILE A 30 3.56 -4.95 -18.77
C ILE A 30 4.80 -4.76 -17.90
N GLU A 31 5.95 -5.21 -18.37
CA GLU A 31 7.19 -5.23 -17.58
C GLU A 31 7.61 -3.85 -17.03
N PRO A 32 7.60 -2.75 -17.83
CA PRO A 32 7.99 -1.44 -17.31
C PRO A 32 7.12 -0.97 -16.15
N ALA A 33 5.82 -1.26 -16.19
CA ALA A 33 4.90 -0.90 -15.12
C ALA A 33 5.11 -1.72 -13.85
N LYS A 34 5.67 -2.94 -13.96
CA LYS A 34 6.05 -3.73 -12.79
C LYS A 34 7.30 -3.15 -12.15
N GLU A 35 8.32 -2.83 -12.95
CA GLU A 35 9.55 -2.20 -12.46
C GLU A 35 9.24 -0.87 -11.74
N GLU A 36 8.42 -0.02 -12.36
CA GLU A 36 7.92 1.23 -11.76
C GLU A 36 7.14 0.97 -10.46
N SER A 37 6.30 -0.07 -10.42
CA SER A 37 5.58 -0.45 -9.21
C SER A 37 6.53 -0.83 -8.08
N ILE A 38 7.59 -1.59 -8.36
CA ILE A 38 8.61 -1.98 -7.36
C ILE A 38 9.38 -0.75 -6.88
N GLU A 39 9.82 0.11 -7.78
CA GLU A 39 10.51 1.37 -7.42
C GLU A 39 9.64 2.23 -6.50
N THR A 40 8.36 2.38 -6.83
CA THR A 40 7.39 3.15 -6.02
C THR A 40 7.22 2.55 -4.61
N ILE A 41 7.22 1.22 -4.47
CA ILE A 41 7.17 0.55 -3.15
C ILE A 41 8.40 0.91 -2.32
N LEU A 42 9.59 0.85 -2.94
CA LEU A 42 10.85 1.17 -2.27
C LEU A 42 10.93 2.66 -1.88
N GLU A 43 10.41 3.57 -2.70
CA GLU A 43 10.30 4.98 -2.35
C GLU A 43 9.38 5.21 -1.14
N ALA A 44 8.22 4.55 -1.13
CA ALA A 44 7.31 4.60 0.02
C ALA A 44 7.95 4.01 1.29
N SER A 45 8.71 2.92 1.16
CA SER A 45 9.48 2.31 2.26
C SER A 45 10.49 3.30 2.84
N ARG A 46 11.20 4.06 2.01
CA ARG A 46 12.15 5.11 2.47
C ARG A 46 11.46 6.24 3.23
N LEU A 47 10.22 6.60 2.89
CA LEU A 47 9.44 7.56 3.66
C LEU A 47 9.16 7.02 5.07
N LYS A 48 8.84 5.73 5.18
CA LYS A 48 8.65 5.04 6.47
C LYS A 48 9.93 5.03 7.30
N GLU A 49 11.06 4.67 6.69
CA GLU A 49 12.38 4.67 7.35
C GLU A 49 12.78 6.05 7.89
N ARG A 50 12.38 7.13 7.19
CA ARG A 50 12.60 8.52 7.62
C ARG A 50 11.59 9.01 8.66
N GLY A 51 10.62 8.17 9.04
CA GLY A 51 9.55 8.53 9.97
C GLY A 51 8.52 9.52 9.39
N ARG A 52 8.45 9.64 8.07
CA ARG A 52 7.47 10.51 7.37
C ARG A 52 6.11 9.85 7.20
N CYS A 53 6.07 8.52 7.12
CA CYS A 53 4.83 7.74 7.17
C CYS A 53 4.98 6.59 8.19
N LYS A 54 3.85 6.08 8.66
CA LYS A 54 3.81 4.99 9.65
C LYS A 54 3.78 3.61 9.00
N ALA A 55 3.23 3.51 7.79
CA ALA A 55 3.13 2.26 7.08
C ALA A 55 2.97 2.39 5.56
N VAL A 56 3.37 1.32 4.89
CA VAL A 56 3.25 1.12 3.44
C VAL A 56 2.34 -0.08 3.17
N VAL A 57 1.29 0.14 2.40
CA VAL A 57 0.36 -0.88 1.93
C VAL A 57 0.52 -1.04 0.43
N VAL A 58 0.67 -2.27 -0.04
CA VAL A 58 0.78 -2.58 -1.47
C VAL A 58 -0.47 -3.32 -1.91
N THR A 59 -1.06 -2.89 -3.03
CA THR A 59 -2.20 -3.59 -3.62
C THR A 59 -2.20 -3.51 -5.15
N GLY A 60 -3.20 -4.11 -5.80
CA GLY A 60 -3.38 -4.07 -7.26
C GLY A 60 -3.10 -5.38 -7.98
N CYS A 61 -2.85 -5.28 -9.29
CA CYS A 61 -2.73 -6.44 -10.16
C CYS A 61 -1.41 -7.21 -9.93
N LEU A 62 -0.31 -6.51 -9.59
CA LEU A 62 0.98 -7.14 -9.36
C LEU A 62 0.90 -8.05 -8.12
N SER A 63 0.37 -7.53 -7.01
CA SER A 63 0.19 -8.28 -5.75
C SER A 63 -0.76 -9.46 -5.88
N THR A 64 -1.70 -9.41 -6.83
CA THR A 64 -2.61 -10.54 -7.10
C THR A 64 -1.96 -11.62 -7.95
N ARG A 65 -1.16 -11.23 -8.95
CA ARG A 65 -0.56 -12.15 -9.91
C ARG A 65 0.71 -12.83 -9.38
N TYR A 66 1.48 -12.11 -8.57
CA TYR A 66 2.77 -12.53 -8.03
C TYR A 66 2.74 -12.48 -6.50
N GLU A 67 1.64 -12.91 -5.89
CA GLU A 67 1.39 -12.73 -4.46
C GLU A 67 2.51 -13.33 -3.59
N LYS A 68 2.96 -14.54 -3.92
CA LYS A 68 3.96 -15.26 -3.11
C LYS A 68 5.33 -14.59 -3.23
N GLU A 69 5.72 -14.28 -4.46
CA GLU A 69 6.99 -13.63 -4.77
C GLU A 69 7.05 -12.25 -4.13
N LEU A 70 5.98 -11.44 -4.30
CA LEU A 70 5.92 -10.09 -3.74
C LEU A 70 5.92 -10.11 -2.21
N LYS A 71 5.20 -11.05 -1.57
CA LYS A 71 5.25 -11.24 -0.11
C LYS A 71 6.61 -11.71 0.39
N GLN A 72 7.32 -12.51 -0.40
CA GLN A 72 8.65 -12.96 -0.02
C GLN A 72 9.68 -11.82 -0.14
N GLU A 73 9.69 -11.14 -1.27
CA GLU A 73 10.73 -10.14 -1.59
C GLU A 73 10.47 -8.80 -0.91
N MET A 74 9.22 -8.34 -0.82
CA MET A 74 8.88 -7.00 -0.33
C MET A 74 8.41 -6.98 1.13
N SER A 75 8.60 -8.07 1.89
CA SER A 75 8.21 -8.13 3.31
C SER A 75 9.00 -7.18 4.21
N GLY A 76 10.18 -6.72 3.78
CA GLY A 76 10.94 -5.69 4.47
C GLY A 76 10.43 -4.26 4.22
N ASP A 77 9.79 -4.04 3.08
CA ASP A 77 9.43 -2.71 2.58
C ASP A 77 7.95 -2.37 2.82
N ALA A 78 7.07 -3.35 2.65
CA ALA A 78 5.64 -3.22 2.82
C ALA A 78 5.15 -3.87 4.12
N ASP A 79 4.34 -3.14 4.89
CA ASP A 79 3.73 -3.64 6.12
C ASP A 79 2.51 -4.52 5.82
N LEU A 80 1.88 -4.32 4.65
CA LEU A 80 0.75 -5.10 4.19
C LEU A 80 0.73 -5.23 2.66
N ILE A 81 0.55 -6.46 2.17
CA ILE A 81 0.41 -6.74 0.74
C ILE A 81 -0.95 -7.41 0.51
N LEU A 82 -1.82 -6.71 -0.22
CA LEU A 82 -3.20 -7.08 -0.47
C LEU A 82 -3.42 -7.41 -1.94
N THR A 83 -4.09 -8.52 -2.21
CA THR A 83 -4.66 -8.82 -3.51
C THR A 83 -5.87 -7.92 -3.82
N LEU A 84 -6.31 -7.91 -5.09
CA LEU A 84 -7.55 -7.23 -5.53
C LEU A 84 -8.81 -7.72 -4.80
N ARG A 85 -8.76 -8.89 -4.17
CA ARG A 85 -9.87 -9.39 -3.34
C ARG A 85 -9.86 -8.74 -1.97
N GLU A 86 -8.69 -8.61 -1.36
CA GLU A 86 -8.50 -8.10 0.00
C GLU A 86 -8.61 -6.57 0.07
N GLU A 87 -8.27 -5.84 -1.01
CA GLU A 87 -8.44 -4.37 -1.07
C GLU A 87 -9.91 -3.92 -0.91
N ARG A 88 -10.88 -4.82 -1.07
CA ARG A 88 -12.30 -4.53 -0.84
C ARG A 88 -12.56 -4.15 0.62
N ASP A 89 -11.77 -4.70 1.53
CA ASP A 89 -11.83 -4.43 2.97
C ASP A 89 -10.71 -3.46 3.40
N ILE A 90 -10.22 -2.60 2.49
CA ILE A 90 -9.07 -1.70 2.75
C ILE A 90 -9.22 -0.87 4.02
N VAL A 91 -10.43 -0.37 4.32
CA VAL A 91 -10.69 0.41 5.54
C VAL A 91 -10.35 -0.39 6.79
N ARG A 92 -10.84 -1.64 6.87
CA ARG A 92 -10.56 -2.56 7.98
C ARG A 92 -9.07 -2.83 8.10
N HIS A 93 -8.40 -3.06 6.98
CA HIS A 93 -6.97 -3.31 6.95
C HIS A 93 -6.15 -2.13 7.46
N VAL A 94 -6.48 -0.90 7.03
CA VAL A 94 -5.81 0.32 7.47
C VAL A 94 -6.14 0.63 8.94
N ASP A 95 -7.38 0.41 9.39
CA ASP A 95 -7.75 0.57 10.80
C ASP A 95 -6.94 -0.36 11.71
N GLN A 96 -6.83 -1.64 11.36
CA GLN A 96 -6.03 -2.62 12.09
C GLN A 96 -4.56 -2.21 12.16
N LEU A 97 -4.02 -1.74 11.05
CA LEU A 97 -2.62 -1.32 10.94
C LEU A 97 -2.33 -0.06 11.77
N LEU A 98 -3.29 0.86 11.89
CA LEU A 98 -3.20 2.06 12.72
C LEU A 98 -3.65 1.84 14.18
N GLY A 99 -4.07 0.63 14.55
CA GLY A 99 -4.61 0.33 15.87
C GLY A 99 -5.94 1.02 16.19
N ARG A 100 -6.68 1.47 15.17
CA ARG A 100 -8.03 2.01 15.32
C ARG A 100 -9.00 0.87 15.64
N THR A 101 -9.73 1.01 16.73
CA THR A 101 -10.86 0.13 17.06
C THR A 101 -12.14 0.90 16.74
N ARG A 102 -12.81 0.55 15.65
CA ARG A 102 -14.15 1.03 15.31
C ARG A 102 -15.20 0.05 15.79
#